data_AF-A0A4R4ZJE0-F1
#
_entry.id   AF-A0A4R4ZJE0-F1
#
_cell.length_a   1.000
_cell.length_b   1.000
_cell.length_c   1.000
_cell.angle_alpha   90.00
_cell.angle_beta   90.00
_cell.angle_gamma   90.00
#
_symmetry.space_group_name_H-M   'P 1'
#
loop_
_entity.id
_entity.type
_entity.pdbx_description
1 polymer ?
#
loop_
_entity_poly.entity_id
_entity_poly.type
_entity_poly.pdbx_seq_one_letter_code
_entity_poly.pdbx_strand_id
1 'polypeptide(L)'
;MATGLHALPAAAAPPPPVSKVGRDSAEAAKFAATSGSPVEIANLTTETSQTFANANGSFTAETSNGPVRVKRDGAWHTIDTTLEFRSDGTVGPKAAASEISLSGGGAGRIGTTGVPDGTWTLNSPWTLPRPTLNGSTATYAEVLQGVDLVLDATSEGFSYNLVVKTREAGSDPALKSIHFPVETEGLSLRTNRPEGPAYVAADGRLVLTAGDAVMWDSAKSSPQGKAVVPRKSAQLVEDGPAGAHASEMELRGDESGLTMIPNAELLKASSTVYPVVLDPETKPVGRTAWAAAWELYPTTSFFNTSHSLGVGYESYEQHKIVRSFFQYDTAQFRGKKITEAVMKTYETHSASCEKKSVTVSRTTTITTRTTWNNQPGVQMEAGSQSFAKGYSSACPDGYVEFDVTPAIADTAANGYGTATFRLRATDEKDGLAWKQFKSDSVLRISYVTPPDVPRQLGLTDPATGCDTAADPVNVGSFNIQFAVEPILQGRVNEPNARLQSDLEIFSSTGRLHWSRRLGPDLPGTVQKISIPNTDAAKIFLDGATYHYRARTVYPIPGGETLVSEYRGPCFFKVDRDAPPPPVVTAKYGTRDVPNCHNAPSTCEEVAPFGEGVSFTFEGKHRM
;
A
#
# COMPACT_ATOMS: atom_id res chain seq x y z
N MET A 1 68.83 25.19 26.67
CA MET A 1 68.11 24.76 25.45
C MET A 1 67.34 23.50 25.82
N ALA A 2 66.02 23.59 25.98
CA ALA A 2 65.15 22.44 26.25
C ALA A 2 64.11 22.39 25.14
N THR A 3 64.16 21.35 24.33
CA THR A 3 63.26 21.08 23.20
C THR A 3 62.13 20.18 23.67
N GLY A 4 60.90 20.71 23.69
CA GLY A 4 59.69 19.95 24.02
C GLY A 4 59.16 19.17 22.81
N LEU A 5 58.90 17.87 23.00
CA LEU A 5 58.16 17.05 22.05
C LEU A 5 56.68 17.47 22.04
N HIS A 6 56.17 17.86 20.87
CA HIS A 6 54.74 17.97 20.61
C HIS A 6 54.18 16.62 20.14
N ALA A 7 53.18 16.10 20.85
CA ALA A 7 52.41 14.95 20.41
C ALA A 7 51.46 15.36 19.27
N LEU A 8 51.50 14.61 18.16
CA LEU A 8 50.56 14.76 17.04
C LEU A 8 49.17 14.25 17.44
N PRO A 9 48.07 14.92 17.01
CA PRO A 9 46.72 14.49 17.31
C PRO A 9 46.38 13.20 16.55
N ALA A 10 45.76 12.24 17.24
CA ALA A 10 45.27 11.00 16.66
C ALA A 10 44.17 11.28 15.64
N ALA A 11 44.30 10.72 14.43
CA ALA A 11 43.27 10.78 13.40
C ALA A 11 42.00 10.07 13.87
N ALA A 12 40.85 10.74 13.76
CA ALA A 12 39.55 10.16 14.08
C ALA A 12 39.27 8.95 13.19
N ALA A 13 38.81 7.85 13.80
CA ALA A 13 38.40 6.65 13.08
C ALA A 13 37.27 6.98 12.09
N PRO A 14 37.24 6.36 10.90
CA PRO A 14 36.16 6.55 9.94
C PRO A 14 34.81 6.18 10.58
N PRO A 15 33.73 6.93 10.28
CA PRO A 15 32.42 6.63 10.81
C PRO A 15 32.01 5.20 10.43
N PRO A 16 31.30 4.48 11.31
CA PRO A 16 30.84 3.13 11.02
C PRO A 16 30.00 3.12 9.73
N PRO A 17 30.04 2.03 8.95
CA PRO A 17 29.24 1.91 7.74
C PRO A 17 27.76 2.08 8.07
N VAL A 18 27.08 2.99 7.37
CA VAL A 18 25.65 3.23 7.55
C VAL A 18 24.89 1.99 7.06
N SER A 19 23.97 1.47 7.88
CA SER A 19 23.13 0.34 7.50
C SER A 19 22.28 0.67 6.27
N LYS A 20 22.18 -0.28 5.32
CA LYS A 20 21.28 -0.18 4.16
C LYS A 20 19.83 -0.53 4.49
N VAL A 21 19.57 -1.03 5.70
CA VAL A 21 18.25 -1.43 6.18
C VAL A 21 18.03 -0.84 7.57
N GLY A 22 16.93 -0.11 7.75
CA GLY A 22 16.42 0.29 9.05
C GLY A 22 15.27 -0.62 9.47
N ARG A 23 15.12 -0.87 10.77
CA ARG A 23 14.03 -1.71 11.27
C ARG A 23 12.67 -1.04 11.07
N ASP A 24 12.56 0.23 11.45
CA ASP A 24 11.35 1.04 11.32
C ASP A 24 11.60 2.34 10.54
N SER A 25 10.53 3.07 10.26
CA SER A 25 10.58 4.30 9.47
C SER A 25 11.49 5.37 10.06
N ALA A 26 11.59 5.46 11.39
CA ALA A 26 12.39 6.47 12.05
C ALA A 26 13.89 6.15 11.95
N GLU A 27 14.25 4.89 12.20
CA GLU A 27 15.62 4.40 12.07
C GLU A 27 16.10 4.49 10.61
N ALA A 28 15.30 4.02 9.65
CA ALA A 28 15.62 4.09 8.22
C ALA A 28 15.76 5.54 7.73
N ALA A 29 14.86 6.44 8.14
CA ALA A 29 14.95 7.86 7.80
C ALA A 29 16.25 8.48 8.33
N LYS A 30 16.63 8.22 9.59
CA LYS A 30 17.90 8.71 10.14
C LYS A 30 19.10 8.23 9.33
N PHE A 31 19.12 6.95 8.95
CA PHE A 31 20.19 6.39 8.12
C PHE A 31 20.19 7.01 6.72
N ALA A 32 19.04 7.19 6.09
CA ALA A 32 18.92 7.81 4.77
C ALA A 32 19.40 9.27 4.77
N ALA A 33 19.05 10.04 5.80
CA ALA A 33 19.54 11.42 5.95
C ALA A 33 21.06 11.49 6.15
N THR A 34 21.63 10.50 6.82
CA THR A 34 23.08 10.42 7.08
C THR A 34 23.86 9.94 5.86
N SER A 35 23.33 8.96 5.12
CA SER A 35 23.99 8.35 3.96
C SER A 35 23.74 9.11 2.65
N GLY A 36 22.69 9.93 2.59
CA GLY A 36 22.22 10.58 1.36
C GLY A 36 21.55 9.60 0.36
N SER A 37 21.35 8.34 0.74
CA SER A 37 20.79 7.29 -0.11
C SER A 37 19.49 6.72 0.48
N PRO A 38 18.57 6.18 -0.34
CA PRO A 38 17.40 5.47 0.18
C PRO A 38 17.79 4.29 1.07
N VAL A 39 17.04 4.09 2.16
CA VAL A 39 17.25 3.00 3.12
C VAL A 39 15.94 2.22 3.27
N GLU A 40 16.01 0.90 3.11
CA GLU A 40 14.83 0.02 3.23
C GLU A 40 14.30 0.01 4.66
N ILE A 41 12.98 -0.08 4.81
CA ILE A 41 12.27 -0.18 6.08
C ILE A 41 11.79 -1.61 6.27
N ALA A 42 12.55 -2.41 7.04
CA ALA A 42 12.31 -3.85 7.17
C ALA A 42 10.90 -4.20 7.68
N ASN A 43 10.35 -3.43 8.61
CA ASN A 43 9.01 -3.66 9.16
C ASN A 43 7.86 -3.34 8.17
N LEU A 44 8.15 -2.69 7.04
CA LEU A 44 7.18 -2.40 6.00
C LEU A 44 7.37 -3.26 4.74
N THR A 45 8.39 -4.12 4.72
CA THR A 45 8.58 -5.08 3.63
C THR A 45 7.54 -6.19 3.76
N THR A 46 6.84 -6.48 2.66
CA THR A 46 5.86 -7.56 2.49
C THR A 46 6.22 -8.42 1.28
N GLU A 47 5.45 -9.47 1.03
CA GLU A 47 5.57 -10.33 -0.15
C GLU A 47 5.42 -9.55 -1.46
N THR A 48 4.67 -8.44 -1.43
CA THR A 48 4.32 -7.62 -2.60
C THR A 48 4.91 -6.21 -2.56
N SER A 49 5.45 -5.72 -1.44
CA SER A 49 5.91 -4.34 -1.31
C SER A 49 7.22 -4.18 -0.55
N GLN A 50 8.06 -3.25 -0.98
CA GLN A 50 9.24 -2.76 -0.24
C GLN A 50 9.12 -1.25 -0.09
N THR A 51 9.38 -0.72 1.10
CA THR A 51 9.33 0.72 1.35
C THR A 51 10.69 1.22 1.80
N PHE A 52 11.08 2.38 1.28
CA PHE A 52 12.36 3.03 1.52
C PHE A 52 12.13 4.43 2.08
N ALA A 53 12.91 4.81 3.09
CA ALA A 53 13.01 6.19 3.53
C ALA A 53 14.04 6.92 2.67
N ASN A 54 13.69 8.09 2.15
CA ASN A 54 14.58 8.90 1.34
C ASN A 54 15.28 9.99 2.17
N ALA A 55 16.45 10.42 1.72
CA ALA A 55 17.24 11.45 2.40
C ALA A 55 16.53 12.82 2.45
N ASN A 56 15.64 13.10 1.49
CA ASN A 56 14.85 14.33 1.41
C ASN A 56 13.60 14.32 2.32
N GLY A 57 13.37 13.24 3.07
CA GLY A 57 12.25 13.11 3.99
C GLY A 57 10.95 12.56 3.39
N SER A 58 10.92 12.20 2.10
CA SER A 58 9.84 11.39 1.55
C SER A 58 10.08 9.90 1.76
N PHE A 59 9.06 9.11 1.45
CA PHE A 59 9.13 7.65 1.36
C PHE A 59 8.87 7.22 -0.08
N THR A 60 9.48 6.12 -0.49
CA THR A 60 9.19 5.47 -1.78
C THR A 60 8.84 4.01 -1.52
N ALA A 61 7.70 3.56 -2.01
CA ALA A 61 7.30 2.16 -1.99
C ALA A 61 7.38 1.58 -3.42
N GLU A 62 7.87 0.36 -3.55
CA GLU A 62 7.79 -0.45 -4.77
C GLU A 62 6.80 -1.58 -4.53
N THR A 63 5.64 -1.53 -5.18
CA THR A 63 4.55 -2.50 -5.02
C THR A 63 4.37 -3.33 -6.29
N SER A 64 4.46 -4.63 -6.19
CA SER A 64 4.24 -5.59 -7.28
C SER A 64 2.76 -5.97 -7.40
N ASN A 65 2.33 -6.36 -8.60
CA ASN A 65 0.97 -6.87 -8.88
C ASN A 65 0.78 -8.36 -8.54
N GLY A 66 1.67 -8.92 -7.73
CA GLY A 66 1.66 -10.27 -7.19
C GLY A 66 2.87 -10.45 -6.25
N PRO A 67 2.92 -11.52 -5.43
CA PRO A 67 4.08 -11.79 -4.59
C PRO A 67 5.35 -11.98 -5.42
N VAL A 68 6.46 -11.41 -4.95
CA VAL A 68 7.80 -11.56 -5.56
C VAL A 68 8.85 -12.07 -4.57
N ARG A 69 8.48 -12.09 -3.28
CA ARG A 69 9.34 -12.53 -2.19
C ARG A 69 8.52 -13.26 -1.12
N VAL A 70 9.18 -14.15 -0.40
CA VAL A 70 8.62 -14.88 0.74
C VAL A 70 9.60 -14.83 1.90
N LYS A 71 9.09 -14.74 3.13
CA LYS A 71 9.91 -14.76 4.33
C LYS A 71 10.06 -16.19 4.85
N ARG A 72 11.30 -16.70 4.93
CA ARG A 72 11.64 -18.01 5.51
C ARG A 72 12.76 -17.84 6.50
N ASP A 73 12.64 -18.48 7.66
CA ASP A 73 13.65 -18.43 8.74
C ASP A 73 14.07 -16.99 9.12
N GLY A 74 13.12 -16.04 9.03
CA GLY A 74 13.35 -14.63 9.33
C GLY A 74 13.96 -13.81 8.19
N ALA A 75 14.34 -14.41 7.06
CA ALA A 75 14.94 -13.76 5.90
C ALA A 75 14.00 -13.73 4.67
N TRP A 76 14.10 -12.68 3.86
CA TRP A 76 13.37 -12.58 2.59
C TRP A 76 14.11 -13.32 1.47
N HIS A 77 13.40 -14.16 0.74
CA HIS A 77 13.89 -14.88 -0.44
C HIS A 77 13.02 -14.54 -1.65
N THR A 78 13.62 -14.46 -2.84
CA THR A 78 12.87 -14.34 -4.09
C THR A 78 12.03 -15.59 -4.32
N ILE A 79 10.84 -15.42 -4.90
CA ILE A 79 9.99 -16.54 -5.31
C ILE A 79 10.65 -17.31 -6.47
N ASP A 80 10.65 -18.63 -6.36
CA ASP A 80 11.11 -19.60 -7.35
C ASP A 80 10.12 -20.78 -7.35
N THR A 81 9.19 -20.75 -8.30
CA THR A 81 8.14 -21.76 -8.41
C THR A 81 8.62 -23.08 -9.01
N THR A 82 9.91 -23.22 -9.35
CA THR A 82 10.47 -24.48 -9.88
C THR A 82 10.20 -25.62 -8.91
N LEU A 83 9.52 -26.66 -9.39
CA LEU A 83 9.14 -27.82 -8.61
C LEU A 83 10.31 -28.78 -8.42
N GLU A 84 10.41 -29.35 -7.22
CA GLU A 84 11.33 -30.42 -6.88
C GLU A 84 10.66 -31.49 -6.00
N PHE A 85 11.17 -32.72 -6.07
CA PHE A 85 10.79 -33.77 -5.12
C PHE A 85 11.45 -33.49 -3.78
N ARG A 86 10.67 -33.54 -2.70
CA ARG A 86 11.13 -33.40 -1.33
C ARG A 86 11.50 -34.76 -0.73
N SER A 87 12.22 -34.73 0.39
CA SER A 87 12.68 -35.93 1.09
C SER A 87 11.54 -36.80 1.63
N ASP A 88 10.36 -36.22 1.88
CA ASP A 88 9.13 -36.91 2.31
C ASP A 88 8.35 -37.55 1.15
N GLY A 89 8.85 -37.42 -0.09
CA GLY A 89 8.21 -37.95 -1.30
C GLY A 89 7.18 -37.02 -1.93
N THR A 90 6.87 -35.86 -1.33
CA THR A 90 6.00 -34.84 -1.94
C THR A 90 6.74 -34.04 -3.00
N VAL A 91 6.00 -33.25 -3.78
CA VAL A 91 6.55 -32.30 -4.75
C VAL A 91 6.19 -30.88 -4.31
N GLY A 92 7.08 -29.91 -4.49
CA GLY A 92 6.66 -28.52 -4.39
C GLY A 92 7.71 -27.52 -4.82
N PRO A 93 7.36 -26.23 -4.85
CA PRO A 93 8.24 -25.18 -5.36
C PRO A 93 9.40 -24.94 -4.40
N LYS A 94 10.55 -24.55 -4.96
CA LYS A 94 11.73 -24.13 -4.20
C LYS A 94 11.40 -22.98 -3.25
N ALA A 95 10.68 -21.97 -3.74
CA ALA A 95 10.19 -20.84 -2.94
C ALA A 95 8.87 -20.28 -3.50
N ALA A 96 7.81 -20.29 -2.69
CA ALA A 96 6.53 -19.66 -3.00
C ALA A 96 6.01 -18.95 -1.75
N ALA A 97 5.14 -17.94 -1.92
CA ALA A 97 4.54 -17.19 -0.82
C ALA A 97 3.58 -18.08 -0.02
N SER A 98 2.82 -18.93 -0.70
CA SER A 98 2.01 -19.98 -0.07
C SER A 98 2.79 -21.28 0.14
N GLU A 99 2.49 -22.00 1.21
CA GLU A 99 3.00 -23.35 1.42
C GLU A 99 2.32 -24.33 0.45
N ILE A 100 3.04 -24.78 -0.57
CA ILE A 100 2.52 -25.68 -1.60
C ILE A 100 3.16 -27.07 -1.48
N SER A 101 2.32 -28.09 -1.36
CA SER A 101 2.71 -29.51 -1.32
C SER A 101 1.83 -30.33 -2.27
N LEU A 102 2.40 -30.70 -3.41
CA LEU A 102 1.79 -31.54 -4.43
C LEU A 102 2.12 -33.02 -4.20
N SER A 103 1.32 -33.91 -4.78
CA SER A 103 1.50 -35.35 -4.69
C SER A 103 2.81 -35.86 -5.32
N GLY A 104 3.43 -36.87 -4.72
CA GLY A 104 4.49 -37.65 -5.37
C GLY A 104 3.95 -38.77 -6.27
N GLY A 105 2.62 -38.96 -6.32
CA GLY A 105 1.95 -40.17 -6.79
C GLY A 105 1.40 -41.01 -5.64
N GLY A 106 0.54 -41.98 -5.96
CA GLY A 106 -0.20 -42.80 -5.00
C GLY A 106 -1.67 -42.35 -4.84
N ALA A 107 -2.37 -42.96 -3.88
CA ALA A 107 -3.75 -42.61 -3.57
C ALA A 107 -3.83 -41.40 -2.61
N GLY A 108 -4.95 -40.68 -2.64
CA GLY A 108 -5.25 -39.62 -1.68
C GLY A 108 -5.13 -38.22 -2.29
N ARG A 109 -4.04 -37.52 -1.99
CA ARG A 109 -3.91 -36.07 -2.23
C ARG A 109 -3.44 -35.70 -3.63
N ILE A 110 -4.03 -34.66 -4.25
CA ILE A 110 -3.47 -33.93 -5.41
C ILE A 110 -2.48 -32.88 -4.92
N GLY A 111 -2.93 -32.00 -4.02
CA GLY A 111 -2.09 -30.97 -3.44
C GLY A 111 -2.74 -30.22 -2.28
N THR A 112 -1.90 -29.61 -1.45
CA THR A 112 -2.27 -28.69 -0.37
C THR A 112 -1.67 -27.33 -0.65
N THR A 113 -2.44 -26.27 -0.42
CA THR A 113 -1.94 -24.90 -0.33
C THR A 113 -2.29 -24.27 1.00
N GLY A 114 -1.31 -23.62 1.63
CA GLY A 114 -1.56 -22.68 2.71
C GLY A 114 -2.29 -21.45 2.15
N VAL A 115 -3.23 -20.92 2.93
CA VAL A 115 -3.92 -19.66 2.64
C VAL A 115 -4.00 -18.84 3.93
N PRO A 116 -4.35 -17.53 3.88
CA PRO A 116 -4.64 -16.80 5.09
C PRO A 116 -5.66 -17.55 5.94
N ASP A 117 -5.33 -17.72 7.23
CA ASP A 117 -6.21 -18.32 8.25
C ASP A 117 -6.47 -19.83 8.12
N GLY A 118 -5.75 -20.55 7.24
CA GLY A 118 -6.00 -21.97 7.08
C GLY A 118 -5.22 -22.70 5.99
N THR A 119 -5.65 -23.92 5.71
CA THR A 119 -5.15 -24.72 4.59
C THR A 119 -6.30 -25.22 3.73
N TRP A 120 -6.02 -25.41 2.44
CA TRP A 120 -6.94 -26.00 1.47
C TRP A 120 -6.24 -27.17 0.77
N THR A 121 -6.81 -28.37 0.90
CA THR A 121 -6.28 -29.61 0.33
C THR A 121 -7.26 -30.20 -0.66
N LEU A 122 -6.80 -30.41 -1.89
CA LEU A 122 -7.53 -31.09 -2.95
C LEU A 122 -7.10 -32.56 -3.01
N ASN A 123 -8.07 -33.45 -2.94
CA ASN A 123 -7.86 -34.89 -3.06
C ASN A 123 -8.24 -35.42 -4.44
N SER A 124 -7.58 -36.49 -4.85
CA SER A 124 -7.80 -37.15 -6.13
C SER A 124 -8.90 -38.20 -5.99
N PRO A 125 -9.85 -38.26 -6.94
CA PRO A 125 -10.73 -39.42 -7.08
C PRO A 125 -10.00 -40.65 -7.65
N TRP A 126 -8.74 -40.50 -8.09
CA TRP A 126 -7.94 -41.56 -8.72
C TRP A 126 -6.67 -41.86 -7.92
N THR A 127 -6.02 -42.97 -8.25
CA THR A 127 -4.63 -43.20 -7.84
C THR A 127 -3.72 -42.47 -8.80
N LEU A 128 -2.90 -41.56 -8.29
CA LEU A 128 -2.02 -40.74 -9.12
C LEU A 128 -0.74 -41.51 -9.49
N PRO A 129 -0.27 -41.43 -10.75
CA PRO A 129 1.06 -41.88 -11.13
C PRO A 129 2.13 -40.96 -10.50
N ARG A 130 3.40 -41.34 -10.61
CA ARG A 130 4.49 -40.40 -10.29
C ARG A 130 4.54 -39.28 -11.35
N PRO A 131 4.60 -38.00 -10.96
CA PRO A 131 4.60 -36.90 -11.91
C PRO A 131 5.96 -36.71 -12.61
N THR A 132 5.91 -36.15 -13.82
CA THR A 132 7.07 -35.55 -14.48
C THR A 132 7.09 -34.04 -14.20
N LEU A 133 8.24 -33.51 -13.77
CA LEU A 133 8.40 -32.09 -13.42
C LEU A 133 9.08 -31.31 -14.54
N ASN A 134 8.59 -30.11 -14.83
CA ASN A 134 9.20 -29.16 -15.74
C ASN A 134 8.90 -27.72 -15.28
N GLY A 135 9.92 -27.01 -14.76
CA GLY A 135 9.70 -25.68 -14.18
C GLY A 135 8.70 -25.74 -13.02
N SER A 136 7.65 -24.92 -13.07
CA SER A 136 6.54 -24.91 -12.11
C SER A 136 5.50 -26.02 -12.31
N THR A 137 5.63 -26.82 -13.37
CA THR A 137 4.58 -27.75 -13.80
C THR A 137 4.87 -29.20 -13.41
N ALA A 138 3.87 -29.90 -12.88
CA ALA A 138 3.87 -31.33 -12.64
C ALA A 138 2.80 -32.01 -13.50
N THR A 139 3.20 -32.94 -14.38
CA THR A 139 2.28 -33.72 -15.21
C THR A 139 2.16 -35.15 -14.71
N TYR A 140 0.94 -35.57 -14.38
CA TYR A 140 0.54 -36.91 -13.98
C TYR A 140 -0.14 -37.59 -15.17
N ALA A 141 0.55 -38.52 -15.82
CA ALA A 141 0.08 -39.14 -17.04
C ALA A 141 -0.92 -40.27 -16.78
N GLU A 142 -2.02 -40.31 -17.53
CA GLU A 142 -3.01 -41.41 -17.44
C GLU A 142 -3.61 -41.58 -16.03
N VAL A 143 -4.01 -40.47 -15.38
CA VAL A 143 -4.78 -40.52 -14.12
C VAL A 143 -6.13 -41.23 -14.29
N LEU A 144 -6.66 -41.12 -15.51
CA LEU A 144 -7.69 -41.96 -16.09
C LEU A 144 -7.22 -42.30 -17.51
N GLN A 145 -7.71 -43.40 -18.09
CA GLN A 145 -7.29 -43.82 -19.43
C GLN A 145 -7.51 -42.69 -20.46
N GLY A 146 -6.43 -42.23 -21.09
CA GLY A 146 -6.44 -41.13 -22.05
C GLY A 146 -6.62 -39.73 -21.44
N VAL A 147 -6.45 -39.57 -20.12
CA VAL A 147 -6.57 -38.29 -19.41
C VAL A 147 -5.34 -38.05 -18.55
N ASP A 148 -4.70 -36.89 -18.73
CA ASP A 148 -3.62 -36.43 -17.86
C ASP A 148 -4.15 -35.40 -16.85
N LEU A 149 -3.53 -35.34 -15.67
CA LEU A 149 -3.65 -34.22 -14.74
C LEU A 149 -2.38 -33.37 -14.83
N VAL A 150 -2.53 -32.08 -15.10
CA VAL A 150 -1.43 -31.11 -15.12
C VAL A 150 -1.64 -30.14 -13.96
N LEU A 151 -0.66 -30.03 -13.09
CA LEU A 151 -0.64 -29.03 -12.02
C LEU A 151 0.42 -27.99 -12.32
N ASP A 152 0.11 -26.71 -12.08
CA ASP A 152 1.10 -25.63 -12.14
C ASP A 152 1.18 -24.91 -10.79
N ALA A 153 2.37 -24.83 -10.22
CA ALA A 153 2.62 -24.14 -8.96
C ALA A 153 2.81 -22.64 -9.20
N THR A 154 2.01 -21.83 -8.52
CA THR A 154 2.10 -20.37 -8.55
C THR A 154 2.78 -19.86 -7.28
N SER A 155 2.97 -18.54 -7.18
CA SER A 155 3.44 -17.92 -5.95
C SER A 155 2.47 -18.11 -4.78
N GLU A 156 1.17 -18.27 -5.05
CA GLU A 156 0.10 -18.20 -4.06
C GLU A 156 -0.72 -19.50 -3.94
N GLY A 157 -0.43 -20.53 -4.74
CA GLY A 157 -1.12 -21.80 -4.71
C GLY A 157 -0.77 -22.67 -5.91
N PHE A 158 -1.74 -23.39 -6.45
CA PHE A 158 -1.55 -24.17 -7.67
C PHE A 158 -2.83 -24.21 -8.51
N SER A 159 -2.71 -24.35 -9.83
CA SER A 159 -3.81 -24.73 -10.71
C SER A 159 -3.84 -26.24 -10.93
N TYR A 160 -4.97 -26.76 -11.38
CA TYR A 160 -5.13 -28.17 -11.74
C TYR A 160 -6.00 -28.30 -12.98
N ASN A 161 -5.48 -28.96 -14.01
CA ASN A 161 -6.12 -29.08 -15.31
C ASN A 161 -6.19 -30.55 -15.71
N LEU A 162 -7.31 -30.98 -16.30
CA LEU A 162 -7.39 -32.29 -16.94
C LEU A 162 -7.25 -32.15 -18.45
N VAL A 163 -6.36 -32.93 -19.04
CA VAL A 163 -6.16 -32.97 -20.50
C VAL A 163 -6.69 -34.28 -21.05
N VAL A 164 -7.86 -34.21 -21.68
CA VAL A 164 -8.54 -35.34 -22.31
C VAL A 164 -7.96 -35.52 -23.70
N LYS A 165 -7.18 -36.58 -23.92
CA LYS A 165 -6.33 -36.74 -25.12
C LYS A 165 -7.11 -37.13 -26.37
N THR A 166 -8.19 -37.89 -26.22
CA THR A 166 -8.94 -38.46 -27.34
C THR A 166 -10.44 -38.41 -27.11
N ARG A 167 -11.20 -38.58 -28.19
CA ARG A 167 -12.66 -38.62 -28.16
C ARG A 167 -13.21 -39.81 -27.38
N GLU A 168 -12.50 -40.94 -27.42
CA GLU A 168 -12.83 -42.13 -26.63
C GLU A 168 -12.73 -41.81 -25.13
N ALA A 169 -11.64 -41.16 -24.70
CA ALA A 169 -11.48 -40.70 -23.33
C ALA A 169 -12.55 -39.68 -22.94
N GLY A 170 -12.88 -38.72 -23.82
CA GLY A 170 -13.96 -37.74 -23.59
C GLY A 170 -15.37 -38.34 -23.49
N SER A 171 -15.53 -39.62 -23.86
CA SER A 171 -16.78 -40.36 -23.71
C SER A 171 -16.83 -41.23 -22.45
N ASP A 172 -15.76 -41.28 -21.66
CA ASP A 172 -15.69 -42.05 -20.42
C ASP A 172 -16.77 -41.56 -19.42
N PRO A 173 -17.62 -42.45 -18.87
CA PRO A 173 -18.60 -42.08 -17.86
C PRO A 173 -18.03 -41.35 -16.64
N ALA A 174 -16.78 -41.61 -16.27
CA ALA A 174 -16.10 -40.96 -15.15
C ALA A 174 -15.85 -39.46 -15.39
N LEU A 175 -15.85 -38.98 -16.64
CA LEU A 175 -15.71 -37.56 -16.97
C LEU A 175 -17.04 -36.79 -16.98
N LYS A 176 -18.19 -37.46 -16.86
CA LYS A 176 -19.50 -36.77 -16.85
C LYS A 176 -19.69 -35.88 -15.62
N SER A 177 -19.12 -36.29 -14.49
CA SER A 177 -19.19 -35.60 -13.21
C SER A 177 -18.01 -36.09 -12.36
N ILE A 178 -17.03 -35.22 -12.15
CA ILE A 178 -15.78 -35.55 -11.49
C ILE A 178 -15.81 -34.89 -10.10
N HIS A 179 -15.85 -35.72 -9.07
CA HIS A 179 -15.85 -35.24 -7.69
C HIS A 179 -14.43 -35.27 -7.12
N PHE A 180 -13.93 -34.11 -6.71
CA PHE A 180 -12.67 -33.94 -6.00
C PHE A 180 -12.97 -33.67 -4.52
N PRO A 181 -12.64 -34.60 -3.61
CA PRO A 181 -12.82 -34.31 -2.19
C PRO A 181 -11.93 -33.15 -1.76
N VAL A 182 -12.43 -32.29 -0.88
CA VAL A 182 -11.67 -31.17 -0.34
C VAL A 182 -11.63 -31.25 1.17
N GLU A 183 -10.43 -31.12 1.72
CA GLU A 183 -10.20 -30.98 3.15
C GLU A 183 -9.71 -29.56 3.44
N THR A 184 -10.28 -28.92 4.46
CA THR A 184 -9.87 -27.60 4.91
C THR A 184 -9.55 -27.57 6.40
N GLU A 185 -8.59 -26.74 6.77
CA GLU A 185 -8.36 -26.34 8.16
C GLU A 185 -8.57 -24.84 8.26
N GLY A 186 -9.36 -24.38 9.24
CA GLY A 186 -9.63 -22.95 9.46
C GLY A 186 -10.58 -22.28 8.46
N LEU A 187 -11.03 -23.02 7.44
CA LEU A 187 -11.92 -22.51 6.39
C LEU A 187 -13.24 -23.27 6.32
N SER A 188 -14.29 -22.54 5.98
CA SER A 188 -15.63 -23.09 5.72
C SER A 188 -16.04 -22.85 4.28
N LEU A 189 -16.72 -23.82 3.67
CA LEU A 189 -17.26 -23.67 2.33
C LEU A 189 -18.50 -22.77 2.33
N ARG A 190 -18.61 -21.92 1.30
CA ARG A 190 -19.76 -21.07 0.99
C ARG A 190 -20.18 -21.31 -0.46
N THR A 191 -21.39 -21.86 -0.63
CA THR A 191 -21.92 -22.31 -1.94
C THR A 191 -23.00 -21.38 -2.50
N ASN A 192 -23.70 -20.62 -1.65
CA ASN A 192 -24.78 -19.70 -2.04
C ASN A 192 -24.23 -18.40 -2.64
N ARG A 193 -23.60 -18.48 -3.80
CA ARG A 193 -23.02 -17.34 -4.51
C ARG A 193 -23.25 -17.43 -6.02
N PRO A 194 -23.57 -16.31 -6.69
CA PRO A 194 -23.58 -16.26 -8.15
C PRO A 194 -22.22 -16.58 -8.79
N GLU A 195 -21.13 -16.39 -8.04
CA GLU A 195 -19.73 -16.63 -8.46
C GLU A 195 -19.26 -18.09 -8.33
N GLY A 196 -20.12 -18.98 -7.84
CA GLY A 196 -19.75 -20.37 -7.56
C GLY A 196 -19.16 -20.56 -6.15
N PRO A 197 -18.70 -21.79 -5.86
CA PRO A 197 -18.13 -22.17 -4.57
C PRO A 197 -16.97 -21.28 -4.12
N ALA A 198 -16.88 -21.03 -2.82
CA ALA A 198 -15.75 -20.32 -2.26
C ALA A 198 -15.51 -20.70 -0.79
N TYR A 199 -14.29 -20.51 -0.29
CA TYR A 199 -13.91 -20.81 1.08
C TYR A 199 -13.69 -19.51 1.85
N VAL A 200 -14.24 -19.45 3.05
CA VAL A 200 -14.19 -18.29 3.95
C VAL A 200 -13.48 -18.65 5.25
N ALA A 201 -12.77 -17.69 5.83
CA ALA A 201 -12.23 -17.80 7.18
C ALA A 201 -13.36 -17.71 8.23
N ALA A 202 -13.02 -17.96 9.49
CA ALA A 202 -13.95 -17.91 10.62
C ALA A 202 -14.64 -16.54 10.81
N ASP A 203 -14.00 -15.44 10.40
CA ASP A 203 -14.55 -14.08 10.42
C ASP A 203 -15.52 -13.78 9.25
N GLY A 204 -15.74 -14.75 8.36
CA GLY A 204 -16.58 -14.65 7.17
C GLY A 204 -15.90 -13.99 5.96
N ARG A 205 -14.62 -13.61 6.06
CA ARG A 205 -13.86 -13.07 4.93
C ARG A 205 -13.59 -14.15 3.91
N LEU A 206 -13.72 -13.78 2.64
CA LEU A 206 -13.40 -14.64 1.51
C LEU A 206 -11.89 -14.87 1.40
N VAL A 207 -11.48 -16.14 1.31
CA VAL A 207 -10.06 -16.53 1.25
C VAL A 207 -9.70 -17.15 -0.09
N LEU A 208 -10.57 -18.03 -0.62
CA LEU A 208 -10.34 -18.72 -1.89
C LEU A 208 -11.65 -18.80 -2.67
N THR A 209 -11.61 -18.53 -3.96
CA THR A 209 -12.74 -18.75 -4.87
C THR A 209 -12.48 -19.95 -5.75
N ALA A 210 -13.47 -20.81 -5.89
CA ALA A 210 -13.46 -22.00 -6.73
C ALA A 210 -14.65 -21.91 -7.68
N GLY A 211 -14.51 -21.14 -8.77
CA GLY A 211 -15.60 -20.78 -9.67
C GLY A 211 -15.11 -20.34 -11.04
N ASP A 212 -16.02 -20.18 -11.99
CA ASP A 212 -15.74 -19.81 -13.39
C ASP A 212 -14.84 -20.82 -14.15
N ALA A 213 -15.27 -22.09 -14.20
CA ALA A 213 -14.55 -23.16 -14.91
C ALA A 213 -14.84 -23.16 -16.42
N VAL A 214 -13.80 -23.36 -17.24
CA VAL A 214 -13.94 -23.41 -18.70
C VAL A 214 -13.24 -24.65 -19.27
N MET A 215 -13.68 -25.07 -20.45
CA MET A 215 -12.99 -26.08 -21.23
C MET A 215 -12.83 -25.63 -22.67
N TRP A 216 -11.78 -26.11 -23.32
CA TRP A 216 -11.50 -25.80 -24.71
C TRP A 216 -10.85 -26.97 -25.45
N ASP A 217 -11.16 -27.07 -26.73
CA ASP A 217 -10.58 -28.06 -27.63
C ASP A 217 -9.25 -27.57 -28.24
N SER A 218 -8.63 -28.38 -29.09
CA SER A 218 -7.40 -28.04 -29.80
C SER A 218 -7.64 -27.47 -31.20
N ALA A 219 -8.86 -27.03 -31.52
CA ALA A 219 -9.16 -26.46 -32.84
C ALA A 219 -8.35 -25.16 -33.01
N LYS A 220 -7.65 -25.03 -34.13
CA LYS A 220 -6.80 -23.86 -34.48
C LYS A 220 -5.58 -23.61 -33.58
N SER A 221 -5.20 -24.55 -32.73
CA SER A 221 -3.99 -24.41 -31.94
C SER A 221 -2.71 -24.31 -32.79
N SER A 222 -2.68 -24.80 -34.04
CA SER A 222 -1.47 -24.80 -34.90
C SER A 222 -1.22 -23.46 -35.61
N PRO A 223 -0.03 -22.86 -35.45
CA PRO A 223 0.51 -21.93 -36.42
C PRO A 223 0.58 -22.61 -37.78
N GLN A 224 0.25 -21.86 -38.82
CA GLN A 224 0.02 -22.33 -40.19
C GLN A 224 1.17 -23.20 -40.75
N GLY A 225 0.81 -24.36 -41.29
CA GLY A 225 1.58 -25.04 -42.34
C GLY A 225 2.79 -25.89 -41.93
N LYS A 226 3.14 -26.00 -40.64
CA LYS A 226 4.10 -27.02 -40.18
C LYS A 226 3.34 -28.25 -39.69
N ALA A 227 3.90 -29.44 -39.91
CA ALA A 227 3.30 -30.71 -39.51
C ALA A 227 2.80 -30.66 -38.06
N VAL A 228 1.62 -31.21 -37.79
CA VAL A 228 1.04 -31.34 -36.45
C VAL A 228 2.00 -32.19 -35.61
N VAL A 229 2.89 -31.54 -34.87
CA VAL A 229 3.66 -32.21 -33.83
C VAL A 229 2.70 -32.44 -32.66
N PRO A 230 2.59 -33.66 -32.10
CA PRO A 230 1.80 -33.89 -30.90
C PRO A 230 2.27 -32.96 -29.79
N ARG A 231 1.38 -32.10 -29.28
CA ARG A 231 1.70 -31.23 -28.13
C ARG A 231 1.64 -32.04 -26.85
N LYS A 232 2.52 -31.68 -25.91
CA LYS A 232 2.47 -32.21 -24.55
C LYS A 232 1.31 -31.55 -23.80
N SER A 233 0.69 -32.28 -22.89
CA SER A 233 -0.44 -31.82 -22.07
C SER A 233 -0.15 -30.49 -21.36
N ALA A 234 1.03 -30.34 -20.76
CA ALA A 234 1.48 -29.08 -20.14
C ALA A 234 1.46 -27.88 -21.11
N GLN A 235 1.88 -28.10 -22.35
CA GLN A 235 1.91 -27.04 -23.37
C GLN A 235 0.51 -26.64 -23.81
N LEU A 236 -0.46 -27.57 -23.85
CA LEU A 236 -1.85 -27.25 -24.17
C LEU A 236 -2.54 -26.43 -23.08
N VAL A 237 -2.19 -26.68 -21.81
CA VAL A 237 -2.64 -25.87 -20.68
C VAL A 237 -2.02 -24.48 -20.76
N GLU A 238 -0.71 -24.41 -21.03
CA GLU A 238 0.02 -23.15 -21.20
C GLU A 238 -0.47 -22.33 -22.40
N ASP A 239 -0.86 -22.97 -23.51
CA ASP A 239 -1.37 -22.32 -24.73
C ASP A 239 -2.79 -21.74 -24.57
N GLY A 240 -3.55 -22.19 -23.56
CA GLY A 240 -4.92 -21.74 -23.32
C GLY A 240 -5.88 -22.00 -24.50
N PRO A 241 -7.08 -21.38 -24.51
CA PRO A 241 -8.11 -21.60 -25.53
C PRO A 241 -7.84 -20.92 -26.89
N ALA A 242 -6.57 -20.72 -27.27
CA ALA A 242 -6.15 -19.93 -28.44
C ALA A 242 -6.70 -20.46 -29.79
N GLY A 243 -7.88 -19.96 -30.18
CA GLY A 243 -8.57 -20.26 -31.44
C GLY A 243 -9.55 -21.42 -31.33
N ALA A 244 -9.59 -22.03 -30.14
CA ALA A 244 -10.34 -23.21 -29.81
C ALA A 244 -11.83 -22.93 -29.71
N HIS A 245 -12.62 -23.99 -29.90
CA HIS A 245 -13.97 -24.00 -29.40
C HIS A 245 -13.91 -24.10 -27.87
N ALA A 246 -14.46 -23.10 -27.19
CA ALA A 246 -14.50 -23.05 -25.72
C ALA A 246 -15.95 -23.10 -25.22
N SER A 247 -16.14 -23.62 -24.02
CA SER A 247 -17.45 -23.65 -23.34
C SER A 247 -17.26 -23.57 -21.83
N GLU A 248 -18.23 -22.96 -21.16
CA GLU A 248 -18.30 -22.97 -19.70
C GLU A 248 -18.55 -24.39 -19.19
N MET A 249 -17.87 -24.74 -18.09
CA MET A 249 -18.14 -25.92 -17.28
C MET A 249 -18.83 -25.51 -15.99
N GLU A 250 -19.61 -26.42 -15.42
CA GLU A 250 -20.20 -26.17 -14.11
C GLU A 250 -19.25 -26.70 -13.02
N LEU A 251 -18.99 -25.87 -12.01
CA LEU A 251 -18.24 -26.25 -10.81
C LEU A 251 -19.14 -26.05 -9.59
N ARG A 252 -19.50 -27.15 -8.94
CA ARG A 252 -20.32 -27.17 -7.72
C ARG A 252 -19.45 -27.46 -6.51
N GLY A 253 -19.90 -27.02 -5.35
CA GLY A 253 -19.25 -27.31 -4.08
C GLY A 253 -20.28 -27.77 -3.07
N ASP A 254 -19.89 -28.71 -2.22
CA ASP A 254 -20.64 -29.15 -1.04
C ASP A 254 -19.67 -29.60 0.05
N GLU A 255 -20.19 -30.07 1.19
CA GLU A 255 -19.38 -30.46 2.35
C GLU A 255 -18.37 -31.58 2.05
N SER A 256 -18.56 -32.35 0.97
CA SER A 256 -17.65 -33.42 0.56
C SER A 256 -16.54 -32.95 -0.40
N GLY A 257 -16.74 -31.83 -1.11
CA GLY A 257 -15.70 -31.25 -1.96
C GLY A 257 -16.23 -30.47 -3.16
N LEU A 258 -15.45 -30.47 -4.24
CA LEU A 258 -15.77 -29.80 -5.50
C LEU A 258 -16.17 -30.82 -6.56
N THR A 259 -17.27 -30.57 -7.27
CA THR A 259 -17.73 -31.40 -8.39
C THR A 259 -17.66 -30.61 -9.68
N MET A 260 -16.79 -31.05 -10.59
CA MET A 260 -16.64 -30.49 -11.93
C MET A 260 -17.51 -31.27 -12.92
N ILE A 261 -18.31 -30.54 -13.69
CA ILE A 261 -19.20 -31.08 -14.72
C ILE A 261 -18.81 -30.47 -16.08
N PRO A 262 -18.05 -31.22 -16.90
CA PRO A 262 -17.66 -30.76 -18.22
C PRO A 262 -18.85 -30.56 -19.16
N ASN A 263 -18.70 -29.62 -20.10
CA ASN A 263 -19.70 -29.38 -21.14
C ASN A 263 -19.76 -30.57 -22.12
N ALA A 264 -20.83 -31.34 -22.02
CA ALA A 264 -21.02 -32.54 -22.83
C ALA A 264 -21.20 -32.25 -24.33
N GLU A 265 -21.71 -31.06 -24.70
CA GLU A 265 -21.89 -30.66 -26.10
C GLU A 265 -20.53 -30.46 -26.76
N LEU A 266 -19.63 -29.73 -26.10
CA LEU A 266 -18.26 -29.53 -26.59
C LEU A 266 -17.46 -30.84 -26.61
N LEU A 267 -17.60 -31.75 -25.64
CA LEU A 267 -16.89 -33.04 -25.70
C LEU A 267 -17.38 -33.95 -26.85
N LYS A 268 -18.68 -33.91 -27.15
CA LYS A 268 -19.30 -34.86 -28.11
C LYS A 268 -19.44 -34.32 -29.52
N ALA A 269 -19.35 -33.00 -29.72
CA ALA A 269 -19.50 -32.40 -31.04
C ALA A 269 -18.53 -33.04 -32.05
N SER A 270 -19.01 -33.26 -33.27
CA SER A 270 -18.21 -33.83 -34.36
C SER A 270 -17.08 -32.88 -34.79
N SER A 271 -17.24 -31.57 -34.54
CA SER A 271 -16.26 -30.53 -34.81
C SER A 271 -15.15 -30.42 -33.76
N THR A 272 -15.28 -31.09 -32.61
CA THR A 272 -14.30 -31.03 -31.52
C THR A 272 -12.98 -31.65 -31.93
N VAL A 273 -11.90 -30.90 -31.80
CA VAL A 273 -10.54 -31.34 -32.07
C VAL A 273 -9.86 -31.68 -30.75
N TYR A 274 -9.51 -32.95 -30.54
CA TYR A 274 -8.80 -33.37 -29.33
C TYR A 274 -7.28 -33.16 -29.47
N PRO A 275 -6.54 -32.93 -28.36
CA PRO A 275 -7.00 -32.98 -26.96
C PRO A 275 -7.92 -31.82 -26.53
N VAL A 276 -8.68 -32.04 -25.46
CA VAL A 276 -9.54 -31.03 -24.81
C VAL A 276 -9.01 -30.77 -23.39
N VAL A 277 -8.82 -29.51 -23.02
CA VAL A 277 -8.41 -29.10 -21.67
C VAL A 277 -9.65 -28.75 -20.86
N LEU A 278 -9.74 -29.29 -19.64
CA LEU A 278 -10.71 -28.92 -18.62
C LEU A 278 -9.96 -28.12 -17.55
N ASP A 279 -10.35 -26.86 -17.35
CA ASP A 279 -9.68 -25.91 -16.46
C ASP A 279 -10.64 -25.42 -15.36
N PRO A 280 -10.72 -26.15 -14.24
CA PRO A 280 -11.36 -25.65 -13.04
C PRO A 280 -10.48 -24.60 -12.35
N GLU A 281 -10.99 -23.39 -12.15
CA GLU A 281 -10.23 -22.36 -11.45
C GLU A 281 -10.43 -22.42 -9.93
N THR A 282 -9.31 -22.45 -9.21
CA THR A 282 -9.25 -22.17 -7.76
C THR A 282 -8.19 -21.12 -7.49
N LYS A 283 -8.58 -19.96 -6.99
CA LYS A 283 -7.66 -18.82 -6.80
C LYS A 283 -7.81 -18.19 -5.42
N PRO A 284 -6.69 -17.87 -4.73
CA PRO A 284 -6.71 -17.04 -3.53
C PRO A 284 -7.32 -15.66 -3.83
N VAL A 285 -8.06 -15.13 -2.86
CA VAL A 285 -8.61 -13.77 -2.96
C VAL A 285 -7.55 -12.77 -2.55
N GLY A 286 -6.86 -12.21 -3.54
CA GLY A 286 -5.83 -11.21 -3.38
C GLY A 286 -6.29 -9.79 -3.72
N ARG A 287 -5.50 -8.80 -3.26
CA ARG A 287 -5.60 -7.40 -3.72
C ARG A 287 -4.70 -7.11 -4.91
N THR A 288 -3.91 -8.09 -5.32
CA THR A 288 -3.01 -8.08 -6.46
C THR A 288 -3.51 -9.06 -7.53
N ALA A 289 -3.44 -8.67 -8.79
CA ALA A 289 -3.86 -9.50 -9.91
C ALA A 289 -3.39 -8.90 -11.24
N TRP A 290 -3.53 -9.67 -12.31
CA TRP A 290 -3.50 -9.19 -13.68
C TRP A 290 -4.55 -9.91 -14.53
N ALA A 291 -4.91 -9.34 -15.66
CA ALA A 291 -5.84 -9.98 -16.59
C ALA A 291 -5.63 -9.48 -18.02
N ALA A 292 -6.13 -10.24 -19.00
CA ALA A 292 -6.29 -9.76 -20.37
C ALA A 292 -7.75 -9.90 -20.83
N ALA A 293 -8.19 -8.97 -21.67
CA ALA A 293 -9.48 -9.00 -22.34
C ALA A 293 -9.24 -9.05 -23.85
N TRP A 294 -9.68 -10.13 -24.49
CA TRP A 294 -9.43 -10.40 -25.90
C TRP A 294 -10.74 -10.28 -26.68
N GLU A 295 -10.77 -9.42 -27.70
CA GLU A 295 -11.95 -9.22 -28.54
C GLU A 295 -12.44 -10.52 -29.20
N LEU A 296 -11.50 -11.36 -29.63
CA LEU A 296 -11.77 -12.62 -30.30
C LEU A 296 -12.40 -13.68 -29.37
N TYR A 297 -12.18 -13.58 -28.05
CA TYR A 297 -12.74 -14.50 -27.05
C TYR A 297 -13.57 -13.71 -26.02
N PRO A 298 -14.73 -13.19 -26.42
CA PRO A 298 -15.32 -12.09 -25.70
C PRO A 298 -15.95 -12.49 -24.34
N THR A 299 -16.15 -13.78 -24.12
CA THR A 299 -16.66 -14.38 -22.88
C THR A 299 -15.61 -15.15 -22.10
N THR A 300 -14.38 -15.26 -22.60
CA THR A 300 -13.29 -15.98 -21.93
C THR A 300 -12.56 -15.04 -20.98
N SER A 301 -12.29 -15.54 -19.77
CA SER A 301 -11.45 -14.85 -18.80
C SER A 301 -10.00 -15.26 -18.95
N PHE A 302 -9.09 -14.28 -18.91
CA PHE A 302 -7.65 -14.51 -18.85
C PHE A 302 -7.06 -13.92 -17.56
N PHE A 303 -7.77 -14.13 -16.44
CA PHE A 303 -7.37 -13.64 -15.12
C PHE A 303 -6.18 -14.42 -14.56
N ASN A 304 -5.15 -13.72 -14.09
CA ASN A 304 -3.87 -14.28 -13.63
C ASN A 304 -3.25 -15.30 -14.61
N THR A 305 -3.39 -15.04 -15.91
CA THR A 305 -2.88 -15.93 -16.96
C THR A 305 -1.34 -15.99 -16.98
N SER A 306 -0.78 -17.14 -17.34
CA SER A 306 0.65 -17.30 -17.64
C SER A 306 1.05 -16.70 -19.00
N HIS A 307 0.07 -16.34 -19.84
CA HIS A 307 0.33 -15.71 -21.13
C HIS A 307 0.95 -14.32 -20.98
N SER A 308 1.77 -13.93 -21.97
CA SER A 308 2.16 -12.53 -22.15
C SER A 308 0.92 -11.65 -22.33
N LEU A 309 0.93 -10.47 -21.72
CA LEU A 309 -0.16 -9.53 -21.72
C LEU A 309 -0.13 -8.65 -22.98
N GLY A 310 -1.06 -8.90 -23.91
CA GLY A 310 -1.20 -8.17 -25.17
C GLY A 310 -1.85 -6.80 -25.02
N VAL A 311 -1.48 -5.85 -25.87
CA VAL A 311 -2.06 -4.49 -25.93
C VAL A 311 -2.15 -4.04 -27.38
N GLY A 312 -3.35 -3.70 -27.84
CA GLY A 312 -3.62 -3.18 -29.19
C GLY A 312 -4.14 -4.22 -30.17
N TYR A 313 -4.10 -3.89 -31.47
CA TYR A 313 -4.58 -4.75 -32.56
C TYR A 313 -3.46 -5.60 -33.16
N GLU A 314 -3.51 -6.91 -32.93
CA GLU A 314 -2.60 -7.85 -33.55
C GLU A 314 -3.03 -8.13 -34.99
N SER A 315 -2.37 -7.50 -35.96
CA SER A 315 -2.81 -7.53 -37.36
C SER A 315 -2.24 -8.66 -38.22
N TYR A 316 -1.47 -9.59 -37.65
CA TYR A 316 -0.67 -10.56 -38.43
C TYR A 316 -1.04 -12.04 -38.21
N GLU A 317 -1.64 -12.39 -37.08
CA GLU A 317 -2.00 -13.79 -36.76
C GLU A 317 -3.50 -13.98 -36.55
N GLN A 318 -4.04 -13.46 -35.44
CA GLN A 318 -5.42 -13.72 -35.05
C GLN A 318 -6.36 -12.53 -35.32
N HIS A 319 -5.85 -11.39 -35.79
CA HIS A 319 -6.65 -10.20 -36.11
C HIS A 319 -7.57 -9.80 -34.95
N LYS A 320 -6.98 -9.66 -33.75
CA LYS A 320 -7.71 -9.40 -32.50
C LYS A 320 -7.23 -8.13 -31.81
N ILE A 321 -8.12 -7.46 -31.09
CA ILE A 321 -7.74 -6.43 -30.11
C ILE A 321 -7.58 -7.06 -28.74
N VAL A 322 -6.49 -6.72 -28.03
CA VAL A 322 -6.28 -7.11 -26.63
C VAL A 322 -6.05 -5.87 -25.76
N ARG A 323 -6.63 -5.90 -24.56
CA ARG A 323 -6.39 -4.94 -23.48
C ARG A 323 -5.94 -5.70 -22.25
N SER A 324 -4.94 -5.16 -21.54
CA SER A 324 -4.36 -5.83 -20.37
C SER A 324 -4.52 -4.99 -19.12
N PHE A 325 -4.64 -5.66 -17.97
CA PHE A 325 -4.95 -5.05 -16.68
C PHE A 325 -3.92 -5.49 -15.63
N PHE A 326 -3.53 -4.56 -14.77
CA PHE A 326 -2.63 -4.79 -13.64
C PHE A 326 -3.23 -4.18 -12.38
N GLN A 327 -3.34 -4.96 -11.31
CA GLN A 327 -3.93 -4.54 -10.06
C GLN A 327 -2.93 -4.64 -8.91
N TYR A 328 -2.89 -3.59 -8.09
CA TYR A 328 -1.96 -3.42 -6.98
C TYR A 328 -2.72 -3.18 -5.67
N ASP A 329 -2.19 -3.70 -4.55
CA ASP A 329 -2.62 -3.29 -3.22
C ASP A 329 -2.08 -1.89 -2.89
N THR A 330 -2.97 -0.95 -2.63
CA THR A 330 -2.64 0.44 -2.31
C THR A 330 -3.16 0.87 -0.95
N ALA A 331 -3.64 -0.06 -0.12
CA ALA A 331 -4.29 0.26 1.15
C ALA A 331 -3.39 1.01 2.14
N GLN A 332 -2.07 0.81 2.09
CA GLN A 332 -1.10 1.52 2.95
C GLN A 332 -0.97 3.03 2.61
N PHE A 333 -1.44 3.47 1.43
CA PHE A 333 -1.30 4.86 0.98
C PHE A 333 -2.54 5.72 1.25
N ARG A 334 -3.57 5.16 1.91
CA ARG A 334 -4.79 5.90 2.26
C ARG A 334 -4.46 7.16 3.06
N GLY A 335 -4.97 8.30 2.60
CA GLY A 335 -4.73 9.61 3.22
C GLY A 335 -3.29 10.13 3.10
N LYS A 336 -2.38 9.43 2.40
CA LYS A 336 -1.03 9.94 2.12
C LYS A 336 -1.07 10.97 0.99
N LYS A 337 -0.15 11.94 1.03
CA LYS A 337 0.10 12.81 -0.12
C LYS A 337 1.07 12.10 -1.05
N ILE A 338 0.57 11.76 -2.23
CA ILE A 338 1.37 11.16 -3.32
C ILE A 338 2.07 12.30 -4.05
N THR A 339 3.39 12.21 -4.16
CA THR A 339 4.23 13.19 -4.88
C THR A 339 4.61 12.69 -6.26
N GLU A 340 4.72 11.38 -6.44
CA GLU A 340 5.04 10.74 -7.70
C GLU A 340 4.51 9.29 -7.66
N ALA A 341 3.96 8.79 -8.76
CA ALA A 341 3.71 7.37 -8.93
C ALA A 341 4.00 6.94 -10.37
N VAL A 342 4.80 5.90 -10.53
CA VAL A 342 5.22 5.36 -11.83
C VAL A 342 4.92 3.88 -11.89
N MET A 343 4.14 3.47 -12.88
CA MET A 343 3.92 2.07 -13.22
C MET A 343 5.00 1.62 -14.20
N LYS A 344 5.75 0.58 -13.84
CA LYS A 344 6.85 0.02 -14.62
C LYS A 344 6.53 -1.41 -15.03
N THR A 345 6.50 -1.65 -16.34
CA THR A 345 6.24 -2.98 -16.94
C THR A 345 7.30 -3.29 -17.99
N TYR A 346 7.52 -4.57 -18.29
CA TYR A 346 8.51 -5.03 -19.26
C TYR A 346 7.84 -5.40 -20.59
N GLU A 347 8.10 -4.63 -21.64
CA GLU A 347 7.63 -4.93 -23.00
C GLU A 347 8.59 -5.95 -23.64
N THR A 348 8.06 -7.12 -23.98
CA THR A 348 8.80 -8.23 -24.60
C THR A 348 8.73 -8.21 -26.11
N HIS A 349 7.72 -7.55 -26.68
CA HIS A 349 7.49 -7.52 -28.13
C HIS A 349 6.76 -6.27 -28.57
N SER A 350 7.15 -5.75 -29.73
CA SER A 350 6.44 -4.71 -30.48
C SER A 350 6.33 -5.13 -31.95
N ALA A 351 5.23 -4.77 -32.62
CA ALA A 351 5.05 -5.12 -34.05
C ALA A 351 6.04 -4.41 -35.00
N SER A 352 6.69 -3.34 -34.55
CA SER A 352 7.76 -2.64 -35.27
C SER A 352 8.65 -1.87 -34.31
N CYS A 353 9.75 -1.28 -34.80
CA CYS A 353 10.53 -0.28 -34.05
C CYS A 353 9.94 1.14 -34.13
N GLU A 354 8.82 1.35 -34.84
CA GLU A 354 8.13 2.64 -34.83
C GLU A 354 7.43 2.83 -33.48
N LYS A 355 7.71 3.96 -32.81
CA LYS A 355 7.10 4.23 -31.50
C LYS A 355 5.59 4.46 -31.68
N LYS A 356 4.80 3.67 -30.98
CA LYS A 356 3.34 3.81 -30.91
C LYS A 356 2.90 4.03 -29.47
N SER A 357 1.81 4.77 -29.31
CA SER A 357 1.32 5.19 -28.00
C SER A 357 0.47 4.12 -27.33
N VAL A 358 0.71 3.89 -26.04
CA VAL A 358 -0.14 3.12 -25.14
C VAL A 358 -0.75 4.07 -24.11
N THR A 359 -2.08 4.00 -23.94
CA THR A 359 -2.81 4.75 -22.92
C THR A 359 -3.06 3.87 -21.71
N VAL A 360 -2.80 4.41 -20.52
CA VAL A 360 -3.10 3.80 -19.23
C VAL A 360 -4.32 4.49 -18.63
N SER A 361 -5.30 3.70 -18.20
CA SER A 361 -6.49 4.20 -17.49
C SER A 361 -6.65 3.48 -16.17
N ARG A 362 -7.08 4.20 -15.12
CA ARG A 362 -7.50 3.57 -13.85
C ARG A 362 -8.92 3.03 -14.00
N THR A 363 -9.15 1.80 -13.57
CA THR A 363 -10.44 1.12 -13.60
C THR A 363 -10.89 0.70 -12.21
N THR A 364 -12.12 0.19 -12.12
CA THR A 364 -12.54 -0.66 -11.00
C THR A 364 -11.72 -1.98 -10.97
N THR A 365 -11.85 -2.72 -9.87
CA THR A 365 -11.14 -3.98 -9.60
C THR A 365 -11.44 -5.05 -10.64
N ILE A 366 -10.41 -5.82 -11.03
CA ILE A 366 -10.57 -7.03 -11.85
C ILE A 366 -10.92 -8.23 -10.98
N THR A 367 -11.70 -9.14 -11.55
CA THR A 367 -12.04 -10.44 -10.95
C THR A 367 -11.85 -11.57 -11.96
N THR A 368 -12.05 -12.81 -11.54
CA THR A 368 -12.10 -14.00 -12.41
C THR A 368 -13.14 -13.86 -13.53
N ARG A 369 -14.12 -12.95 -13.41
CA ARG A 369 -15.15 -12.67 -14.42
C ARG A 369 -14.77 -11.58 -15.41
N THR A 370 -13.52 -11.10 -15.37
CA THR A 370 -13.04 -10.08 -16.29
C THR A 370 -12.89 -10.70 -17.68
N THR A 371 -13.80 -10.34 -18.59
CA THR A 371 -13.80 -10.77 -19.99
C THR A 371 -13.89 -9.54 -20.88
N TRP A 372 -13.85 -9.69 -22.21
CA TRP A 372 -14.10 -8.56 -23.12
C TRP A 372 -15.48 -7.94 -22.93
N ASN A 373 -16.51 -8.79 -22.76
CA ASN A 373 -17.89 -8.35 -22.57
C ASN A 373 -18.17 -7.82 -21.15
N ASN A 374 -17.32 -8.17 -20.17
CA ASN A 374 -17.45 -7.77 -18.77
C ASN A 374 -16.15 -7.09 -18.26
N GLN A 375 -15.68 -6.06 -18.97
CA GLN A 375 -14.50 -5.30 -18.56
C GLN A 375 -14.84 -4.33 -17.41
N PRO A 376 -13.93 -4.12 -16.45
CA PRO A 376 -14.06 -3.08 -15.45
C PRO A 376 -14.26 -1.70 -16.07
N GLY A 377 -15.21 -0.93 -15.53
CA GLY A 377 -15.44 0.45 -15.95
C GLY A 377 -14.22 1.34 -15.69
N VAL A 378 -13.90 2.19 -16.68
CA VAL A 378 -12.84 3.20 -16.57
C VAL A 378 -13.30 4.32 -15.65
N GLN A 379 -12.48 4.65 -14.66
CA GLN A 379 -12.74 5.75 -13.72
C GLN A 379 -12.04 7.03 -14.15
N MET A 380 -10.83 6.93 -14.70
CA MET A 380 -10.06 8.06 -15.25
C MET A 380 -8.95 7.59 -16.18
N GLU A 381 -8.50 8.45 -17.10
CA GLU A 381 -7.23 8.25 -17.78
C GLU A 381 -6.08 8.65 -16.85
N ALA A 382 -5.05 7.81 -16.75
CA ALA A 382 -3.92 8.00 -15.85
C ALA A 382 -2.72 8.63 -16.58
N GLY A 383 -2.48 8.23 -17.83
CA GLY A 383 -1.37 8.72 -18.65
C GLY A 383 -1.24 7.99 -19.98
N SER A 384 -0.22 8.35 -20.76
CA SER A 384 0.15 7.63 -21.99
C SER A 384 1.64 7.75 -22.26
N GLN A 385 2.20 6.82 -23.03
CA GLN A 385 3.60 6.84 -23.42
C GLN A 385 3.78 6.24 -24.82
N SER A 386 4.67 6.83 -25.62
CA SER A 386 5.01 6.35 -26.97
C SER A 386 6.37 5.66 -27.01
N PHE A 387 6.39 4.39 -27.39
CA PHE A 387 7.59 3.56 -27.33
C PHE A 387 7.51 2.34 -28.27
N ALA A 388 8.61 1.61 -28.41
CA ALA A 388 8.71 0.33 -29.12
C ALA A 388 9.90 -0.47 -28.58
N LYS A 389 9.64 -1.66 -28.04
CA LYS A 389 10.64 -2.59 -27.50
C LYS A 389 10.30 -4.02 -27.91
N GLY A 390 11.31 -4.80 -28.26
CA GLY A 390 11.19 -6.24 -28.50
C GLY A 390 10.93 -6.65 -29.95
N TYR A 391 11.04 -5.75 -30.93
CA TYR A 391 10.92 -6.13 -32.35
C TYR A 391 12.24 -6.68 -32.94
N SER A 392 13.38 -6.07 -32.62
CA SER A 392 14.70 -6.48 -33.15
C SER A 392 15.84 -5.94 -32.29
N SER A 393 17.10 -6.26 -32.64
CA SER A 393 18.28 -5.69 -31.98
C SER A 393 18.36 -4.15 -32.05
N ALA A 394 17.68 -3.52 -33.01
CA ALA A 394 17.61 -2.05 -33.11
C ALA A 394 16.68 -1.42 -32.06
N CYS A 395 15.73 -2.19 -31.53
CA CYS A 395 14.83 -1.79 -30.45
C CYS A 395 14.58 -3.01 -29.55
N PRO A 396 15.58 -3.38 -28.72
CA PRO A 396 15.49 -4.55 -27.85
C PRO A 396 14.32 -4.43 -26.88
N ASP A 397 13.91 -5.56 -26.32
CA ASP A 397 12.93 -5.62 -25.23
C ASP A 397 13.40 -4.80 -24.01
N GLY A 398 12.48 -4.45 -23.13
CA GLY A 398 12.87 -3.67 -21.96
C GLY A 398 11.73 -3.05 -21.17
N TYR A 399 12.11 -2.42 -20.07
CA TYR A 399 11.17 -1.71 -19.21
C TYR A 399 10.65 -0.42 -19.85
N VAL A 400 9.37 -0.17 -19.61
CA VAL A 400 8.68 1.08 -19.92
C VAL A 400 7.99 1.59 -18.67
N GLU A 401 7.89 2.91 -18.57
CA GLU A 401 7.38 3.61 -17.39
C GLU A 401 6.24 4.55 -17.79
N PHE A 402 5.15 4.44 -17.05
CA PHE A 402 3.96 5.28 -17.18
C PHE A 402 3.79 6.11 -15.92
N ASP A 403 3.73 7.43 -16.06
CA ASP A 403 3.33 8.32 -14.96
C ASP A 403 1.84 8.10 -14.69
N VAL A 404 1.54 7.65 -13.47
CA VAL A 404 0.19 7.40 -12.97
C VAL A 404 -0.07 8.18 -11.68
N THR A 405 0.72 9.24 -11.42
CA THR A 405 0.65 10.08 -10.22
C THR A 405 -0.76 10.58 -9.93
N PRO A 406 -1.51 11.15 -10.90
CA PRO A 406 -2.86 11.65 -10.63
C PRO A 406 -3.82 10.53 -10.18
N ALA A 407 -3.68 9.34 -10.77
CA ALA A 407 -4.53 8.20 -10.49
C ALA A 407 -4.28 7.61 -9.09
N ILE A 408 -3.02 7.55 -8.65
CA ILE A 408 -2.67 7.08 -7.30
C ILE A 408 -2.96 8.15 -6.25
N ALA A 409 -2.78 9.44 -6.56
CA ALA A 409 -3.18 10.54 -5.68
C ALA A 409 -4.71 10.50 -5.40
N ASP A 410 -5.52 10.32 -6.44
CA ASP A 410 -6.97 10.15 -6.30
C ASP A 410 -7.33 8.88 -5.50
N THR A 411 -6.63 7.77 -5.75
CA THR A 411 -6.80 6.51 -5.00
C THR A 411 -6.55 6.69 -3.50
N ALA A 412 -5.45 7.37 -3.15
CA ALA A 412 -5.07 7.66 -1.76
C ALA A 412 -6.06 8.60 -1.07
N ALA A 413 -6.49 9.66 -1.76
CA ALA A 413 -7.42 10.67 -1.23
C ALA A 413 -8.81 10.10 -0.94
N ASN A 414 -9.31 9.20 -1.79
CA ASN A 414 -10.61 8.55 -1.61
C ASN A 414 -10.55 7.29 -0.71
N GLY A 415 -9.37 6.93 -0.22
CA GLY A 415 -9.22 5.79 0.70
C GLY A 415 -9.38 4.41 0.05
N TYR A 416 -9.26 4.30 -1.27
CA TYR A 416 -9.36 3.01 -1.96
C TYR A 416 -8.20 2.07 -1.53
N GLY A 417 -8.50 0.77 -1.44
CA GLY A 417 -7.52 -0.24 -1.03
C GLY A 417 -6.75 -0.88 -2.19
N THR A 418 -7.16 -0.62 -3.42
CA THR A 418 -6.54 -1.17 -4.64
C THR A 418 -6.50 -0.11 -5.73
N ALA A 419 -5.54 -0.24 -6.64
CA ALA A 419 -5.50 0.49 -7.89
C ALA A 419 -5.37 -0.50 -9.05
N THR A 420 -6.26 -0.41 -10.03
CA THR A 420 -6.25 -1.25 -11.24
C THR A 420 -6.00 -0.38 -12.44
N PHE A 421 -5.01 -0.75 -13.26
CA PHE A 421 -4.62 -0.04 -14.46
C PHE A 421 -4.87 -0.90 -15.69
N ARG A 422 -5.63 -0.35 -16.65
CA ARG A 422 -5.81 -0.92 -17.98
C ARG A 422 -4.86 -0.27 -18.96
N LEU A 423 -4.11 -1.08 -19.70
CA LEU A 423 -3.32 -0.68 -20.86
C LEU A 423 -4.12 -0.99 -22.14
N ARG A 424 -4.20 -0.01 -23.03
CA ARG A 424 -4.70 -0.14 -24.40
C ARG A 424 -3.77 0.57 -25.38
N ALA A 425 -3.70 0.13 -26.63
CA ALA A 425 -3.12 0.98 -27.66
C ALA A 425 -3.97 2.26 -27.76
N THR A 426 -3.33 3.41 -27.94
CA THR A 426 -4.07 4.67 -28.09
C THR A 426 -4.91 4.65 -29.38
N ASP A 427 -4.38 4.05 -30.45
CA ASP A 427 -5.13 3.68 -31.64
C ASP A 427 -5.19 2.14 -31.77
N GLU A 428 -6.34 1.57 -31.42
CA GLU A 428 -6.58 0.13 -31.52
C GLU A 428 -6.92 -0.33 -32.95
N LYS A 429 -6.78 0.54 -33.97
CA LYS A 429 -6.88 0.16 -35.39
C LYS A 429 -5.51 0.04 -36.05
N ASP A 430 -4.47 0.59 -35.44
CA ASP A 430 -3.10 0.53 -35.96
C ASP A 430 -2.44 -0.80 -35.58
N GLY A 431 -2.23 -1.66 -36.58
CA GLY A 431 -1.54 -2.95 -36.40
C GLY A 431 -0.10 -2.81 -35.92
N LEU A 432 0.55 -1.67 -36.18
CA LEU A 432 1.91 -1.40 -35.71
C LEU A 432 1.94 -1.04 -34.22
N ALA A 433 0.79 -0.75 -33.60
CA ALA A 433 0.67 -0.45 -32.18
C ALA A 433 0.55 -1.70 -31.28
N TRP A 434 0.51 -2.90 -31.86
CA TRP A 434 0.53 -4.16 -31.11
C TRP A 434 1.80 -4.33 -30.28
N LYS A 435 1.60 -4.67 -29.01
CA LYS A 435 2.65 -4.88 -28.02
C LYS A 435 2.31 -6.05 -27.10
N GLN A 436 3.34 -6.67 -26.54
CA GLN A 436 3.20 -7.67 -25.48
C GLN A 436 4.08 -7.31 -24.29
N PHE A 437 3.56 -7.55 -23.09
CA PHE A 437 4.20 -7.28 -21.82
C PHE A 437 4.31 -8.55 -20.99
N LYS A 438 5.31 -8.62 -20.11
CA LYS A 438 5.26 -9.60 -19.02
C LYS A 438 4.11 -9.29 -18.06
N SER A 439 3.62 -10.33 -17.38
CA SER A 439 2.59 -10.20 -16.36
C SER A 439 3.09 -9.58 -15.07
N ASP A 440 4.39 -9.63 -14.78
CA ASP A 440 4.99 -8.94 -13.64
C ASP A 440 5.15 -7.44 -13.92
N SER A 441 4.69 -6.63 -12.97
CA SER A 441 4.70 -5.18 -13.05
C SER A 441 4.86 -4.57 -11.67
N VAL A 442 5.55 -3.44 -11.60
CA VAL A 442 5.87 -2.75 -10.35
C VAL A 442 5.31 -1.33 -10.40
N LEU A 443 4.58 -0.96 -9.37
CA LEU A 443 4.13 0.40 -9.11
C LEU A 443 5.05 1.04 -8.06
N ARG A 444 5.87 2.00 -8.48
CA ARG A 444 6.73 2.80 -7.61
C ARG A 444 5.97 4.05 -7.18
N ILE A 445 5.82 4.28 -5.87
CA ILE A 445 5.03 5.37 -5.30
C ILE A 445 5.88 6.16 -4.32
N SER A 446 6.12 7.43 -4.61
CA SER A 446 6.73 8.37 -3.67
C SER A 446 5.65 9.16 -2.94
N TYR A 447 5.74 9.24 -1.62
CA TYR A 447 4.71 9.85 -0.78
C TYR A 447 5.28 10.48 0.49
N VAL A 448 4.46 11.32 1.11
CA VAL A 448 4.67 11.91 2.44
C VAL A 448 3.40 11.81 3.26
N THR A 449 3.51 11.85 4.58
CA THR A 449 2.34 12.01 5.43
C THR A 449 1.93 13.49 5.49
N PRO A 450 0.66 13.84 5.24
CA PRO A 450 0.22 15.22 5.38
C PRO A 450 0.37 15.74 6.82
N PRO A 451 0.56 17.07 7.00
CA PRO A 451 0.53 17.67 8.33
C PRO A 451 -0.86 17.57 8.95
N ASP A 452 -0.91 17.47 10.27
CA ASP A 452 -2.13 17.57 11.05
C ASP A 452 -2.18 18.92 11.76
N VAL A 453 -3.36 19.30 12.24
CA VAL A 453 -3.55 20.48 13.09
C VAL A 453 -2.56 20.39 14.26
N PRO A 454 -1.85 21.48 14.62
CA PRO A 454 -0.86 21.44 15.71
C PRO A 454 -1.41 20.74 16.95
N ARG A 455 -0.62 19.92 17.64
CA ARG A 455 -1.08 19.19 18.83
C ARG A 455 -1.32 20.15 19.99
N GLN A 456 -0.43 21.12 20.15
CA GLN A 456 -0.49 22.15 21.19
C GLN A 456 -0.45 23.54 20.55
N LEU A 457 -1.21 24.45 21.14
CA LEU A 457 -1.18 25.89 20.89
C LEU A 457 -1.53 26.58 22.21
N GLY A 458 -0.65 27.45 22.70
CA GLY A 458 -0.83 28.10 24.00
C GLY A 458 0.21 29.17 24.29
N LEU A 459 0.00 29.89 25.39
CA LEU A 459 1.04 30.74 25.96
C LEU A 459 2.02 29.90 26.78
N THR A 460 3.27 30.35 26.89
CA THR A 460 4.24 29.71 27.79
C THR A 460 4.47 30.49 29.08
N ASP A 461 3.98 31.74 29.15
CA ASP A 461 4.04 32.58 30.33
C ASP A 461 2.85 33.58 30.36
N PRO A 462 1.81 33.35 31.17
CA PRO A 462 1.61 32.14 31.98
C PRO A 462 1.44 30.91 31.07
N ALA A 463 1.90 29.74 31.55
CA ALA A 463 1.79 28.48 30.80
C ALA A 463 0.35 27.95 30.81
N THR A 464 -0.52 28.58 30.03
CA THR A 464 -1.91 28.16 29.86
C THR A 464 -2.15 27.58 28.47
N GLY A 465 -3.22 26.80 28.35
CA GLY A 465 -3.62 26.16 27.09
C GLY A 465 -4.26 27.17 26.13
N CYS A 466 -5.36 26.74 25.51
CA CYS A 466 -6.13 27.56 24.59
C CYS A 466 -7.40 28.06 25.29
N ASP A 467 -7.35 29.27 25.85
CA ASP A 467 -8.47 29.87 26.57
C ASP A 467 -9.50 30.53 25.63
N THR A 468 -10.69 30.83 26.17
CA THR A 468 -11.86 31.27 25.39
C THR A 468 -12.05 32.79 25.42
N ALA A 469 -12.89 33.32 24.52
CA ALA A 469 -13.20 34.76 24.51
C ALA A 469 -13.88 35.25 25.80
N ALA A 470 -14.63 34.38 26.49
CA ALA A 470 -15.37 34.72 27.70
C ALA A 470 -14.47 34.82 28.94
N ASP A 471 -13.35 34.10 28.93
CA ASP A 471 -12.38 34.04 30.03
C ASP A 471 -10.96 34.00 29.44
N PRO A 472 -10.47 35.14 28.91
CA PRO A 472 -9.15 35.22 28.31
C PRO A 472 -8.08 35.21 29.41
N VAL A 473 -6.99 34.49 29.18
CA VAL A 473 -5.85 34.51 30.10
C VAL A 473 -5.21 35.91 30.18
N ASN A 474 -4.97 36.39 31.39
CA ASN A 474 -4.29 37.65 31.63
C ASN A 474 -2.77 37.49 31.50
N VAL A 475 -2.15 38.36 30.70
CA VAL A 475 -0.71 38.40 30.45
C VAL A 475 -0.16 39.75 30.88
N GLY A 476 0.56 39.76 31.99
CA GLY A 476 1.25 40.97 32.49
C GLY A 476 2.66 41.17 31.94
N SER A 477 3.18 40.23 31.15
CA SER A 477 4.53 40.30 30.58
C SER A 477 4.62 41.30 29.41
N PHE A 478 5.78 41.97 29.29
CA PHE A 478 6.15 42.74 28.10
C PHE A 478 6.70 41.88 26.96
N ASN A 479 6.97 40.60 27.23
CA ASN A 479 7.41 39.62 26.25
C ASN A 479 6.36 38.51 26.20
N ILE A 480 5.47 38.57 25.23
CA ILE A 480 4.40 37.58 25.10
C ILE A 480 4.98 36.35 24.42
N GLN A 481 4.90 35.20 25.09
CA GLN A 481 5.52 33.97 24.65
C GLN A 481 4.49 32.93 24.25
N PHE A 482 4.66 32.32 23.08
CA PHE A 482 3.77 31.31 22.52
C PHE A 482 4.52 30.00 22.28
N ALA A 483 3.78 28.90 22.38
CA ALA A 483 4.22 27.58 21.96
C ALA A 483 3.25 27.00 20.92
N VAL A 484 3.81 26.39 19.89
CA VAL A 484 3.08 25.62 18.87
C VAL A 484 3.78 24.28 18.70
N GLU A 485 3.02 23.19 18.67
CA GLU A 485 3.57 21.85 18.45
C GLU A 485 3.03 21.26 17.14
N PRO A 486 3.73 21.43 16.00
CA PRO A 486 3.29 20.87 14.73
C PRO A 486 3.46 19.34 14.71
N ILE A 487 2.50 18.63 14.11
CA ILE A 487 2.52 17.16 13.99
C ILE A 487 2.07 16.72 12.60
N LEU A 488 2.38 15.48 12.25
CA LEU A 488 1.86 14.80 11.06
C LEU A 488 0.60 13.99 11.40
N GLN A 489 -0.23 13.73 10.39
CA GLN A 489 -1.43 12.92 10.54
C GLN A 489 -1.13 11.53 11.09
N GLY A 490 -2.02 11.02 11.96
CA GLY A 490 -1.81 9.76 12.66
C GLY A 490 -0.68 9.81 13.69
N ARG A 491 -0.13 11.00 13.99
CA ARG A 491 0.99 11.21 14.92
C ARG A 491 2.22 10.39 14.55
N VAL A 492 2.44 10.17 13.26
CA VAL A 492 3.61 9.44 12.77
C VAL A 492 4.88 10.22 13.09
N ASN A 493 5.91 9.49 13.52
CA ASN A 493 7.23 10.04 13.77
C ASN A 493 8.11 9.83 12.54
N GLU A 494 8.21 10.85 11.69
CA GLU A 494 9.05 10.86 10.49
C GLU A 494 10.22 11.84 10.72
N PRO A 495 11.38 11.38 11.20
CA PRO A 495 12.44 12.26 11.71
C PRO A 495 13.16 13.07 10.62
N ASN A 496 12.88 12.81 9.34
CA ASN A 496 13.35 13.62 8.23
C ASN A 496 12.34 14.66 7.76
N ALA A 497 11.08 14.59 8.22
CA ALA A 497 10.13 15.67 7.99
C ALA A 497 10.56 16.93 8.74
N ARG A 498 10.24 18.09 8.15
CA ARG A 498 10.59 19.41 8.66
C ARG A 498 9.35 20.29 8.66
N LEU A 499 8.69 20.35 9.79
CA LEU A 499 7.43 21.07 9.97
C LEU A 499 7.69 22.49 10.46
N GLN A 500 6.94 23.43 9.92
CA GLN A 500 6.89 24.82 10.31
C GLN A 500 5.51 25.11 10.91
N SER A 501 5.37 26.25 11.59
CA SER A 501 4.08 26.71 12.09
C SER A 501 3.82 28.13 11.63
N ASP A 502 2.66 28.37 11.01
CA ASP A 502 2.16 29.74 10.83
C ASP A 502 1.40 30.12 12.10
N LEU A 503 1.88 31.12 12.84
CA LEU A 503 1.20 31.72 13.99
C LEU A 503 0.64 33.09 13.59
N GLU A 504 -0.65 33.29 13.82
CA GLU A 504 -1.37 34.53 13.55
C GLU A 504 -2.06 35.03 14.82
N ILE A 505 -1.97 36.33 15.06
CA ILE A 505 -2.56 37.03 16.20
C ILE A 505 -3.39 38.20 15.66
N PHE A 506 -4.60 38.34 16.18
CA PHE A 506 -5.61 39.30 15.79
C PHE A 506 -6.05 40.13 16.98
N SER A 507 -6.43 41.38 16.72
CA SER A 507 -7.11 42.22 17.72
C SER A 507 -8.53 41.71 18.00
N SER A 508 -9.15 42.20 19.07
CA SER A 508 -10.58 41.99 19.36
C SER A 508 -11.52 42.40 18.21
N THR A 509 -11.09 43.33 17.35
CA THR A 509 -11.82 43.76 16.15
C THR A 509 -11.63 42.86 14.93
N GLY A 510 -10.88 41.75 15.06
CA GLY A 510 -10.62 40.79 13.99
C GLY A 510 -9.55 41.25 12.99
N ARG A 511 -8.84 42.36 13.24
CA ARG A 511 -7.75 42.81 12.37
C ARG A 511 -6.48 42.02 12.70
N LEU A 512 -5.77 41.57 11.66
CA LEU A 512 -4.47 40.92 11.84
C LEU A 512 -3.51 41.90 12.53
N HIS A 513 -3.08 41.55 13.73
CA HIS A 513 -2.17 42.33 14.55
C HIS A 513 -0.72 41.93 14.30
N TRP A 514 -0.47 40.61 14.25
CA TRP A 514 0.86 40.05 14.06
C TRP A 514 0.78 38.66 13.42
N SER A 515 1.75 38.31 12.57
CA SER A 515 1.91 36.94 12.10
C SER A 515 3.37 36.61 11.85
N ARG A 516 3.72 35.33 11.99
CA ARG A 516 5.04 34.80 11.67
C ARG A 516 4.99 33.32 11.35
N ARG A 517 5.82 32.92 10.38
CA ARG A 517 6.18 31.53 10.16
C ARG A 517 7.37 31.16 11.04
N LEU A 518 7.18 30.21 11.93
CA LEU A 518 8.23 29.64 12.77
C LEU A 518 9.13 28.73 11.92
N GLY A 519 10.40 28.61 12.33
CA GLY A 519 11.40 27.82 11.60
C GLY A 519 11.07 26.32 11.55
N PRO A 520 11.67 25.56 10.62
CA PRO A 520 11.43 24.13 10.51
C PRO A 520 11.98 23.36 11.72
N ASP A 521 11.20 22.41 12.22
CA ASP A 521 11.60 21.46 13.28
C ASP A 521 11.03 20.06 13.01
N LEU A 522 11.37 19.08 13.84
CA LEU A 522 10.83 17.73 13.77
C LEU A 522 9.35 17.69 14.15
N PRO A 523 8.57 16.74 13.59
CA PRO A 523 7.22 16.49 14.06
C PRO A 523 7.17 16.24 15.58
N GLY A 524 6.27 16.94 16.27
CA GLY A 524 6.09 16.84 17.72
C GLY A 524 7.06 17.68 18.56
N THR A 525 7.99 18.42 17.95
CA THR A 525 8.82 19.38 18.69
C THR A 525 8.05 20.66 18.97
N VAL A 526 8.03 21.09 20.23
CA VAL A 526 7.40 22.36 20.63
C VAL A 526 8.25 23.53 20.14
N GLN A 527 7.71 24.30 19.20
CA GLN A 527 8.28 25.54 18.69
C GLN A 527 7.85 26.71 19.57
N LYS A 528 8.82 27.42 20.16
CA LYS A 528 8.56 28.57 21.03
C LYS A 528 8.94 29.88 20.34
N ILE A 529 8.16 30.93 20.57
CA ILE A 529 8.45 32.28 20.11
C ILE A 529 8.14 33.29 21.21
N SER A 530 9.06 34.23 21.42
CA SER A 530 8.85 35.40 22.29
C SER A 530 8.69 36.63 21.42
N ILE A 531 7.64 37.41 21.67
CA ILE A 531 7.33 38.64 20.96
C ILE A 531 7.57 39.82 21.91
N PRO A 532 8.68 40.56 21.76
CA PRO A 532 8.94 41.74 22.55
C PRO A 532 7.95 42.85 22.20
N ASN A 533 7.36 43.47 23.22
CA ASN A 533 6.48 44.60 23.05
C ASN A 533 7.25 45.93 22.90
N THR A 534 8.15 46.00 21.90
CA THR A 534 9.11 47.11 21.73
C THR A 534 8.86 47.98 20.49
N ASP A 535 7.94 47.59 19.61
CA ASP A 535 7.61 48.32 18.37
C ASP A 535 6.26 49.04 18.52
N ALA A 536 6.26 50.37 18.41
CA ALA A 536 5.07 51.21 18.58
C ALA A 536 3.96 50.91 17.55
N ALA A 537 4.29 50.36 16.37
CA ALA A 537 3.30 50.04 15.33
C ALA A 537 2.61 48.68 15.54
N LYS A 538 3.15 47.82 16.41
CA LYS A 538 2.67 46.44 16.68
C LYS A 538 2.57 46.16 18.18
N ILE A 539 2.33 47.21 18.95
CA ILE A 539 2.29 47.15 20.39
C ILE A 539 1.03 46.40 20.86
N PHE A 540 1.22 45.45 21.76
CA PHE A 540 0.15 44.86 22.56
C PHE A 540 -0.30 45.89 23.60
N LEU A 541 -1.51 46.41 23.40
CA LEU A 541 -2.11 47.46 24.22
C LEU A 541 -2.58 46.87 25.55
N ASP A 542 -2.26 47.56 26.63
CA ASP A 542 -2.72 47.19 27.96
C ASP A 542 -4.25 47.29 28.07
N GLY A 543 -4.87 46.35 28.78
CA GLY A 543 -6.32 46.18 28.88
C GLY A 543 -7.00 45.58 27.64
N ALA A 544 -6.29 45.38 26.52
CA ALA A 544 -6.87 44.87 25.28
C ALA A 544 -6.83 43.34 25.20
N THR A 545 -7.88 42.77 24.60
CA THR A 545 -7.99 41.34 24.29
C THR A 545 -7.56 41.05 22.85
N TYR A 546 -6.81 39.97 22.69
CA TYR A 546 -6.34 39.45 21.42
C TYR A 546 -6.75 37.99 21.28
N HIS A 547 -6.77 37.50 20.04
CA HIS A 547 -6.92 36.08 19.78
C HIS A 547 -5.89 35.61 18.76
N TYR A 548 -5.51 34.34 18.88
CA TYR A 548 -4.46 33.77 18.06
C TYR A 548 -4.83 32.37 17.58
N ARG A 549 -4.26 31.99 16.45
CA ARG A 549 -4.43 30.68 15.84
C ARG A 549 -3.13 30.25 15.19
N ALA A 550 -2.93 28.95 15.08
CA ALA A 550 -1.77 28.41 14.40
C ALA A 550 -2.11 27.20 13.54
N ARG A 551 -1.38 27.01 12.46
CA ARG A 551 -1.46 25.80 11.62
C ARG A 551 -0.08 25.23 11.35
N THR A 552 -0.03 23.94 11.09
CA THR A 552 1.17 23.25 10.65
C THR A 552 1.39 23.52 9.17
N VAL A 553 2.63 23.81 8.80
CA VAL A 553 3.07 24.01 7.42
C VAL A 553 4.17 22.99 7.13
N TYR A 554 4.04 22.24 6.05
CA TYR A 554 5.02 21.24 5.66
C TYR A 554 5.46 21.47 4.20
N PRO A 555 6.61 22.12 3.98
CA PRO A 555 7.25 22.15 2.67
C PRO A 555 7.78 20.75 2.33
N ILE A 556 7.28 20.16 1.23
CA ILE A 556 7.60 18.78 0.85
C ILE A 556 8.54 18.74 -0.35
N PRO A 557 9.27 17.62 -0.58
CA PRO A 557 10.04 17.43 -1.80
C PRO A 557 9.18 17.67 -3.05
N GLY A 558 9.74 18.35 -4.05
CA GLY A 558 9.01 18.76 -5.25
C GLY A 558 8.49 20.21 -5.22
N GLY A 559 8.63 20.92 -4.10
CA GLY A 559 8.35 22.36 -4.00
C GLY A 559 6.92 22.73 -3.61
N GLU A 560 6.02 21.74 -3.47
CA GLU A 560 4.70 21.94 -2.90
C GLU A 560 4.81 22.20 -1.37
N THR A 561 3.86 22.95 -0.82
CA THR A 561 3.73 23.14 0.63
C THR A 561 2.35 22.68 1.06
N LEU A 562 2.31 21.66 1.92
CA LEU A 562 1.09 21.21 2.56
C LEU A 562 0.82 22.08 3.80
N VAL A 563 -0.46 22.33 4.08
CA VAL A 563 -0.87 23.06 5.28
C VAL A 563 -2.01 22.32 5.97
N SER A 564 -2.02 22.33 7.29
CA SER A 564 -3.18 21.87 8.07
C SER A 564 -4.24 22.97 8.17
N GLU A 565 -5.42 22.58 8.67
CA GLU A 565 -6.35 23.54 9.26
C GLU A 565 -5.72 24.25 10.47
N TYR A 566 -6.31 25.37 10.87
CA TYR A 566 -5.87 26.12 12.04
C TYR A 566 -6.40 25.53 13.35
N ARG A 567 -5.56 25.47 14.39
CA ARG A 567 -5.96 25.37 15.79
C ARG A 567 -6.27 26.76 16.34
N GLY A 568 -7.32 26.86 17.14
CA GLY A 568 -7.81 28.11 17.73
C GLY A 568 -9.14 28.56 17.11
N PRO A 569 -9.60 29.79 17.38
CA PRO A 569 -8.88 30.85 18.09
C PRO A 569 -8.73 30.57 19.60
N CYS A 570 -7.58 30.95 20.15
CA CYS A 570 -7.30 31.02 21.59
C CYS A 570 -7.19 32.49 21.99
N PHE A 571 -7.58 32.86 23.22
CA PHE A 571 -7.70 34.26 23.63
C PHE A 571 -6.78 34.60 24.79
N PHE A 572 -6.22 35.82 24.77
CA PHE A 572 -5.50 36.39 25.90
C PHE A 572 -5.80 37.88 26.03
N LYS A 573 -5.71 38.40 27.25
CA LYS A 573 -5.83 39.82 27.56
C LYS A 573 -4.50 40.31 28.11
N VAL A 574 -4.05 41.45 27.62
CA VAL A 574 -2.89 42.12 28.20
C VAL A 574 -3.37 42.85 29.44
N ASP A 575 -2.80 42.52 30.59
CA ASP A 575 -3.15 43.16 31.86
C ASP A 575 -1.88 43.38 32.68
N ARG A 576 -1.37 44.61 32.64
CA ARG A 576 -0.15 45.04 33.32
C ARG A 576 -0.43 45.84 34.58
N ASP A 577 -1.69 45.95 34.97
CA ASP A 577 -2.05 46.57 36.23
C ASP A 577 -1.48 45.74 37.38
N ALA A 578 -0.55 46.32 38.13
CA ALA A 578 -0.10 45.70 39.37
C ALA A 578 -1.31 45.55 40.31
N PRO A 579 -1.47 44.40 40.99
CA PRO A 579 -2.49 44.29 42.01
C PRO A 579 -2.28 45.40 43.06
N PRO A 580 -3.37 45.96 43.62
CA PRO A 580 -3.24 46.95 44.66
C PRO A 580 -2.42 46.37 45.83
N PRO A 581 -1.58 47.19 46.49
CA PRO A 581 -0.77 46.70 47.62
C PRO A 581 -1.70 46.09 48.69
N PRO A 582 -1.27 44.99 49.35
CA PRO A 582 -2.07 44.38 50.40
C PRO A 582 -2.27 45.38 51.52
N VAL A 583 -3.46 45.37 52.11
CA VAL A 583 -3.70 46.13 53.34
C VAL A 583 -3.10 45.30 54.48
N VAL A 584 -2.07 45.86 55.11
CA VAL A 584 -1.43 45.26 56.28
C VAL A 584 -1.98 45.93 57.52
N THR A 585 -2.66 45.17 58.37
CA THR A 585 -3.10 45.63 59.68
C THR A 585 -2.34 44.88 60.77
N ALA A 586 -2.04 45.57 61.86
CA ALA A 586 -1.34 45.00 63.01
C ALA A 586 -2.22 45.20 64.24
N LYS A 587 -2.35 44.16 65.08
CA LYS A 587 -3.11 44.21 66.32
C LYS A 587 -2.33 43.69 67.50
N TYR A 588 -2.49 44.36 68.63
CA TYR A 588 -2.07 43.89 69.95
C TYR A 588 -3.32 43.71 70.82
N GLY A 589 -3.66 42.45 71.15
CA GLY A 589 -4.96 42.11 71.71
C GLY A 589 -6.10 42.49 70.76
N THR A 590 -6.96 43.43 71.18
CA THR A 590 -8.06 43.98 70.36
C THR A 590 -7.77 45.35 69.76
N ARG A 591 -6.59 45.94 70.04
CA ARG A 591 -6.22 47.30 69.60
C ARG A 591 -5.44 47.29 68.30
N ASP A 592 -5.76 48.23 67.41
CA ASP A 592 -5.01 48.46 66.18
C ASP A 592 -3.68 49.17 66.49
N VAL A 593 -2.59 48.62 65.97
CA VAL A 593 -1.26 49.23 66.05
C VAL A 593 -1.07 50.10 64.80
N PRO A 594 -0.97 51.44 64.93
CA PRO A 594 -0.91 52.33 63.79
C PRO A 594 0.42 52.23 63.04
N ASN A 595 0.38 52.36 61.72
CA ASN A 595 1.59 52.49 60.91
C ASN A 595 2.19 53.89 61.06
N CYS A 596 3.26 54.00 61.83
CA CYS A 596 3.90 55.27 62.16
C CYS A 596 5.03 55.68 61.19
N HIS A 597 5.18 55.04 60.03
CA HIS A 597 6.30 55.28 59.11
C HIS A 597 6.42 56.75 58.65
N ASN A 598 5.32 57.49 58.56
CA ASN A 598 5.28 58.89 58.12
C ASN A 598 4.92 59.88 59.25
N ALA A 599 4.94 59.47 60.52
CA ALA A 599 4.56 60.33 61.64
C ALA A 599 5.74 61.24 62.06
N PRO A 600 5.59 62.58 62.08
CA PRO A 600 6.72 63.51 62.18
C PRO A 600 7.30 63.71 63.60
N SER A 601 6.84 63.03 64.66
CA SER A 601 7.53 63.16 65.97
C SER A 601 7.18 62.17 67.08
N THR A 602 6.05 61.47 67.08
CA THR A 602 5.73 60.48 68.13
C THR A 602 4.77 59.41 67.63
N CYS A 603 5.10 58.13 67.87
CA CYS A 603 4.20 56.99 67.70
C CYS A 603 3.77 56.54 69.10
N GLU A 604 2.46 56.45 69.36
CA GLU A 604 1.95 55.99 70.65
C GLU A 604 2.31 54.50 70.86
N GLU A 605 2.82 54.16 72.04
CA GLU A 605 3.12 52.76 72.39
C GLU A 605 1.81 51.99 72.63
N VAL A 606 1.33 51.30 71.60
CA VAL A 606 0.11 50.48 71.69
C VAL A 606 0.40 49.07 72.21
N ALA A 607 1.60 48.55 71.96
CA ALA A 607 2.08 47.24 72.39
C ALA A 607 3.39 47.40 73.19
N PRO A 608 3.49 46.88 74.42
CA PRO A 608 4.71 46.95 75.22
C PRO A 608 5.90 46.27 74.56
N PHE A 609 7.10 46.77 74.83
CA PHE A 609 8.34 46.14 74.37
C PHE A 609 8.44 44.67 74.82
N GLY A 610 8.62 43.75 73.86
CA GLY A 610 8.75 42.31 74.10
C GLY A 610 7.46 41.49 73.93
N GLU A 611 6.33 42.14 73.71
CA GLU A 611 5.02 41.50 73.50
C GLU A 611 4.76 41.12 72.02
N GLY A 612 3.95 40.08 71.80
CA GLY A 612 3.60 39.60 70.47
C GLY A 612 2.54 40.45 69.78
N VAL A 613 2.78 40.83 68.53
CA VAL A 613 1.82 41.55 67.66
C VAL A 613 1.36 40.63 66.54
N SER A 614 0.05 40.58 66.30
CA SER A 614 -0.53 39.81 65.19
C SER A 614 -0.66 40.69 63.95
N PHE A 615 -0.14 40.24 62.83
CA PHE A 615 -0.30 40.89 61.54
C PHE A 615 -1.34 40.15 60.70
N THR A 616 -2.28 40.90 60.12
CA THR A 616 -3.21 40.40 59.12
C THR A 616 -2.90 41.04 57.78
N PHE A 617 -2.70 40.20 56.78
CA PHE A 617 -2.48 40.61 55.39
C PHE A 617 -3.77 40.39 54.62
N GLU A 618 -4.47 41.46 54.26
CA GLU A 618 -5.65 41.40 53.41
C GLU A 618 -5.28 41.80 51.98
N GLY A 619 -5.14 40.79 51.13
CA GLY A 619 -5.01 40.99 49.69
C GLY A 619 -6.38 41.20 49.05
N LYS A 620 -6.54 42.29 48.29
CA LYS A 620 -7.67 42.38 47.34
C LYS A 620 -7.27 41.67 46.06
N HIS A 621 -7.77 40.46 45.86
CA HIS A 621 -7.74 39.84 44.54
C HIS A 621 -8.76 40.58 43.66
N ARG A 622 -8.31 41.18 42.54
CA ARG A 622 -9.21 41.34 41.39
C ARG A 622 -9.40 39.91 40.87
N MET A 623 -10.60 39.36 41.03
CA MET A 623 -10.98 38.19 40.23
C MET A 623 -10.98 38.57 38.76
#